data_AF-A0A843EFL9-F1
#
_entry.id   AF-A0A843EFL9-F1
#
_cell.length_a   1.000
_cell.length_b   1.000
_cell.length_c   1.000
_cell.angle_alpha   90.00
_cell.angle_beta   90.00
_cell.angle_gamma   90.00
#
_symmetry.space_group_name_H-M   'P 1'
#
loop_
_entity.id
_entity.type
_entity.pdbx_description
1 polymer ?
#
loop_
_entity_poly.entity_id
_entity_poly.type
_entity_poly.pdbx_seq_one_letter_code
_entity_poly.pdbx_strand_id
1 'polypeptide(L)'
;MEITDENKNEIKEQINTDINNILEKHELPYRMDGLSVMKTSKGTSFLGNVRVHDPNKVKAVRAEIESYLDKFGKVVINSRDVVPCCELPYTYITFHINF
;
A
#
# COMPACT_ATOMS: atom_id res chain seq x y z
N MET A 1 -4.52 -16.31 10.69
CA MET A 1 -5.58 -15.52 11.37
C MET A 1 -6.80 -15.60 10.49
N GLU A 2 -7.94 -16.11 10.96
CA GLU A 2 -9.16 -16.10 10.12
C GLU A 2 -9.73 -14.68 10.05
N ILE A 3 -9.81 -14.14 8.83
CA ILE A 3 -10.37 -12.82 8.56
C ILE A 3 -11.89 -12.97 8.43
N THR A 4 -12.63 -12.49 9.43
CA THR A 4 -14.10 -12.31 9.34
C THR A 4 -14.44 -11.06 8.53
N ASP A 5 -15.69 -10.93 8.06
CA ASP A 5 -16.10 -9.75 7.30
C ASP A 5 -16.09 -8.44 8.13
N GLU A 6 -16.25 -8.51 9.46
CA GLU A 6 -16.08 -7.38 10.39
C GLU A 6 -14.61 -6.98 10.53
N ASN A 7 -13.72 -7.93 10.88
CA ASN A 7 -12.29 -7.68 11.01
C ASN A 7 -11.65 -7.19 9.70
N LYS A 8 -12.20 -7.61 8.55
CA LYS A 8 -11.74 -7.19 7.22
C LYS A 8 -11.85 -5.69 7.01
N ASN A 9 -12.96 -5.08 7.42
CA ASN A 9 -13.17 -3.64 7.25
C ASN A 9 -12.27 -2.85 8.20
N GLU A 10 -12.13 -3.29 9.44
CA GLU A 10 -11.22 -2.69 10.41
C GLU A 10 -9.76 -2.73 9.92
N ILE A 11 -9.30 -3.88 9.43
CA ILE A 11 -7.95 -4.03 8.85
C ILE A 11 -7.78 -3.12 7.63
N LYS A 12 -8.80 -3.01 6.77
CA LYS A 12 -8.77 -2.13 5.60
C LYS A 12 -8.61 -0.65 6.02
N GLU A 13 -9.39 -0.20 7.00
CA GLU A 13 -9.33 1.17 7.51
C GLU A 13 -7.99 1.44 8.22
N GLN A 14 -7.49 0.48 8.99
CA GLN A 14 -6.19 0.56 9.65
C GLN A 14 -5.06 0.71 8.63
N ILE A 15 -5.01 -0.16 7.61
CA ILE A 15 -3.99 -0.08 6.55
C ILE A 15 -4.09 1.25 5.82
N ASN A 16 -5.29 1.69 5.43
CA ASN A 16 -5.46 2.97 4.74
C ASN A 16 -4.95 4.14 5.59
N THR A 17 -5.32 4.18 6.87
CA THR A 17 -4.92 5.25 7.80
C THR A 17 -3.40 5.27 7.98
N ASP A 18 -2.80 4.13 8.31
CA ASP A 18 -1.37 4.06 8.62
C ASP A 18 -0.49 4.30 7.39
N ILE A 19 -0.88 3.78 6.21
CA ILE A 19 -0.16 4.07 4.97
C ILE A 19 -0.22 5.56 4.68
N ASN A 20 -1.37 6.21 4.84
CA ASN A 20 -1.47 7.65 4.65
C ASN A 20 -0.63 8.44 5.67
N ASN A 21 -0.54 8.00 6.92
CA ASN A 21 0.33 8.60 7.92
C ASN A 21 1.82 8.47 7.53
N ILE A 22 2.23 7.34 6.95
CA ILE A 22 3.58 7.16 6.39
C ILE A 22 3.81 8.17 5.26
N LEU A 23 2.86 8.32 4.33
CA LEU A 23 2.99 9.30 3.24
C LEU A 23 3.11 10.74 3.76
N GLU A 24 2.29 11.13 4.75
CA GLU A 24 2.38 12.44 5.40
C GLU A 24 3.73 12.67 6.09
N LYS A 25 4.24 11.67 6.82
CA LYS A 25 5.54 11.74 7.49
C LYS A 25 6.69 11.97 6.51
N HIS A 26 6.56 11.46 5.28
CA HIS A 26 7.49 11.72 4.18
C HIS A 26 7.13 13.00 3.40
N GLU A 27 6.22 13.84 3.89
CA GLU A 27 5.77 15.08 3.24
C GLU A 27 5.28 14.87 1.81
N LEU A 28 4.68 13.70 1.54
CA LEU A 28 4.11 13.40 0.24
C LEU A 28 2.67 13.94 0.16
N PRO A 29 2.33 14.72 -0.88
CA PRO A 29 1.03 15.41 -0.94
C PRO A 29 -0.13 14.49 -1.32
N TYR A 30 0.14 13.28 -1.80
CA TYR A 30 -0.87 12.34 -2.28
C TYR A 30 -1.13 11.24 -1.25
N ARG A 31 -2.40 10.83 -1.17
CA ARG A 31 -2.86 9.70 -0.37
C ARG A 31 -2.77 8.41 -1.17
N MET A 32 -2.98 7.29 -0.50
CA MET A 32 -3.15 5.99 -1.14
C MET A 32 -4.31 6.04 -2.14
N ASP A 33 -4.08 5.59 -3.38
CA ASP A 33 -5.09 5.65 -4.44
C ASP A 33 -6.22 4.64 -4.19
N GLY A 34 -5.92 3.49 -3.58
CA GLY A 34 -6.92 2.48 -3.30
C GLY A 34 -6.39 1.25 -2.57
N LEU A 35 -7.31 0.59 -1.88
CA LEU A 35 -7.10 -0.70 -1.22
C LEU A 35 -8.28 -1.62 -1.56
N SER A 36 -7.98 -2.67 -2.29
CA SER A 36 -8.93 -3.72 -2.68
C SER A 36 -8.74 -4.95 -1.81
N VAL A 37 -9.84 -5.61 -1.48
CA VAL A 37 -9.82 -6.88 -0.75
C VAL A 37 -10.30 -7.98 -1.69
N MET A 38 -9.54 -9.06 -1.76
CA MET A 38 -9.80 -10.21 -2.63
C MET A 38 -9.94 -11.46 -1.77
N LYS A 39 -11.07 -12.16 -1.88
CA LYS A 39 -11.19 -13.54 -1.38
C LYS A 39 -10.58 -14.47 -2.43
N THR A 40 -9.58 -15.24 -2.04
CA THR A 40 -8.94 -16.27 -2.86
C THR A 40 -9.27 -17.65 -2.29
N SER A 41 -9.04 -18.72 -3.06
CA SER A 41 -9.17 -20.09 -2.55
C SER A 41 -8.20 -20.41 -1.39
N LYS A 42 -7.18 -19.58 -1.17
CA LYS A 42 -6.15 -19.75 -0.13
C LYS A 42 -6.38 -18.87 1.10
N GLY A 43 -7.35 -17.94 1.07
CA GLY A 43 -7.57 -16.97 2.14
C GLY A 43 -7.94 -15.58 1.62
N THR A 44 -7.87 -14.58 2.49
CA THR A 44 -8.14 -13.18 2.15
C THR A 44 -6.85 -12.45 1.85
N SER A 45 -6.83 -11.72 0.74
CA SER A 45 -5.71 -10.88 0.34
C SER A 45 -6.10 -9.42 0.25
N PHE A 46 -5.15 -8.54 0.51
CA PHE A 46 -5.31 -7.10 0.37
C PHE A 46 -4.32 -6.59 -0.69
N LEU A 47 -4.81 -5.81 -1.64
CA LEU A 47 -4.03 -5.21 -2.71
C LEU A 47 -4.18 -3.70 -2.64
N GLY A 48 -3.08 -3.00 -2.39
CA GLY A 48 -3.09 -1.55 -2.32
C GLY A 48 -1.99 -0.92 -3.16
N ASN A 49 -2.13 0.38 -3.42
CA ASN A 49 -1.17 1.12 -4.22
C ASN A 49 -1.09 2.60 -3.83
N VAL A 50 0.10 3.16 -4.02
CA VAL A 50 0.43 4.56 -3.74
C VAL A 50 1.26 5.14 -4.88
N ARG A 51 1.08 6.43 -5.16
CA ARG A 51 1.94 7.22 -6.07
C ARG A 51 2.94 8.04 -5.27
N VAL A 52 4.21 7.94 -5.65
CA VAL A 52 5.28 8.76 -5.09
C VAL A 52 5.90 9.58 -6.22
N HIS A 53 5.71 10.89 -6.18
CA HIS A 53 6.23 11.80 -7.20
C HIS A 53 7.68 12.26 -6.92
N ASP A 54 8.16 12.13 -5.69
CA ASP A 54 9.55 12.44 -5.33
C ASP A 54 10.41 11.16 -5.40
N PRO A 55 11.29 11.03 -6.43
CA PRO A 55 12.12 9.83 -6.61
C PRO A 55 13.08 9.57 -5.44
N ASN A 56 13.46 10.61 -4.68
CA ASN A 56 14.38 10.46 -3.55
C ASN A 56 13.71 9.80 -2.34
N LYS A 57 12.38 9.90 -2.25
CA LYS A 57 11.60 9.36 -1.13
C LYS A 57 11.07 7.95 -1.39
N VAL A 58 11.06 7.49 -2.65
CA VAL A 58 10.54 6.17 -3.07
C VAL A 58 11.12 5.03 -2.24
N LYS A 59 12.46 4.97 -2.10
CA LYS A 59 13.12 3.87 -1.39
C LYS A 59 12.75 3.84 0.10
N ALA A 60 12.69 5.02 0.74
CA ALA A 60 12.36 5.13 2.15
C ALA A 60 10.89 4.78 2.42
N VAL A 61 9.97 5.33 1.62
CA VAL A 61 8.53 5.07 1.70
C VAL A 61 8.25 3.59 1.47
N ARG A 62 8.85 2.99 0.44
CA ARG A 62 8.71 1.56 0.14
C ARG A 62 9.12 0.69 1.33
N ALA A 63 10.28 0.95 1.92
CA ALA A 63 10.80 0.18 3.04
C ALA A 63 9.91 0.31 4.29
N GLU A 64 9.39 1.50 4.57
CA GLU A 64 8.52 1.74 5.72
C GLU A 64 7.14 1.08 5.53
N ILE A 65 6.58 1.13 4.32
CA ILE A 65 5.36 0.38 3.96
C ILE A 65 5.57 -1.12 4.13
N GLU A 66 6.67 -1.67 3.60
CA GLU A 66 6.98 -3.10 3.70
C GLU A 66 7.11 -3.53 5.16
N SER A 67 7.89 -2.80 5.97
CA SER A 67 8.05 -3.09 7.40
C SER A 67 6.73 -2.98 8.18
N TYR A 68 5.88 -2.02 7.83
CA TYR A 68 4.57 -1.87 8.45
C TYR A 68 3.64 -3.03 8.10
N LEU A 69 3.66 -3.49 6.86
CA LEU A 69 2.76 -4.52 6.36
C LEU A 69 3.16 -5.94 6.78
N ASP A 70 4.45 -6.17 7.05
CA ASP A 70 4.98 -7.49 7.43
C ASP A 70 4.34 -8.05 8.72
N LYS A 71 3.81 -7.16 9.59
CA LYS A 71 3.08 -7.56 10.81
C LYS A 71 1.74 -8.26 10.55
N PHE A 72 1.18 -8.10 9.35
CA PHE A 72 -0.15 -8.63 9.01
C PHE A 72 -0.08 -10.01 8.35
N GLY A 73 0.98 -10.30 7.60
CA GLY A 73 1.11 -11.52 6.82
C GLY A 73 2.21 -11.42 5.78
N LYS A 74 2.20 -12.34 4.80
CA LYS A 74 3.23 -12.34 3.77
C LYS A 74 2.99 -11.21 2.78
N VAL A 75 3.91 -10.24 2.76
CA VAL A 75 3.86 -9.07 1.87
C VAL A 75 4.67 -9.30 0.60
N VAL A 76 4.13 -8.85 -0.53
CA VAL A 76 4.85 -8.70 -1.79
C VAL A 76 4.70 -7.25 -2.21
N ILE A 77 5.82 -6.53 -2.36
CA ILE A 77 5.83 -5.13 -2.79
C ILE A 77 6.58 -4.97 -4.11
N ASN A 78 5.95 -4.29 -5.06
CA ASN A 78 6.50 -3.99 -6.37
C ASN A 78 6.44 -2.48 -6.62
N SER A 79 7.34 -1.98 -7.46
CA SER A 79 7.39 -0.58 -7.86
C SER A 79 7.64 -0.48 -9.36
N ARG A 80 6.96 0.45 -10.02
CA ARG A 80 7.20 0.80 -11.43
C ARG A 80 7.24 2.31 -11.60
N ASP A 81 8.15 2.81 -12.42
CA ASP A 81 8.14 4.22 -12.79
C ASP A 81 7.13 4.46 -13.90
N VAL A 82 6.35 5.53 -13.77
CA VAL A 82 5.29 5.90 -14.69
C VAL A 82 5.54 7.32 -15.16
N VAL A 83 5.60 7.49 -16.49
CA VAL A 83 5.70 8.79 -17.15
C VAL A 83 4.40 9.02 -17.92
N PRO A 84 3.39 9.61 -17.27
CA PRO A 84 2.11 9.91 -17.93
C PRO A 84 2.25 11.08 -18.91
N CYS A 85 1.37 11.15 -19.91
CA CYS A 85 1.42 12.19 -20.93
C CYS A 85 1.01 13.59 -20.43
N CYS A 86 0.18 13.66 -19.37
CA CYS A 86 -0.44 14.89 -18.88
C CYS A 86 -0.30 15.10 -17.36
N GLU A 87 0.55 14.33 -16.67
CA GLU A 87 0.77 14.46 -15.22
C GLU A 87 2.27 14.42 -14.90
N LEU A 88 2.63 14.75 -13.65
CA LEU A 88 4.01 14.60 -13.19
C LEU A 88 4.40 13.11 -13.16
N PRO A 89 5.64 12.75 -13.55
CA PRO A 89 6.15 11.41 -13.35
C PRO A 89 6.02 10.96 -11.89
N TYR A 90 5.78 9.67 -11.69
CA TYR A 90 5.70 9.08 -10.37
C TYR A 90 6.18 7.64 -10.38
N THR A 91 6.66 7.17 -9.23
CA THR A 91 6.81 5.74 -8.97
C THR A 91 5.51 5.23 -8.36
N TYR A 92 4.93 4.22 -9.02
CA TYR A 92 3.75 3.52 -8.56
C TYR A 92 4.17 2.32 -7.73
N ILE A 93 3.94 2.38 -6.43
CA ILE A 93 4.25 1.30 -5.48
C ILE A 93 2.96 0.51 -5.27
N THR A 94 3.00 -0.79 -5.52
CA THR A 94 1.89 -1.73 -5.33
C THR A 94 2.29 -2.77 -4.30
N PHE A 95 1.41 -3.05 -3.34
CA PHE A 95 1.64 -4.07 -2.33
C PHE A 95 0.49 -5.08 -2.28
N HIS A 96 0.84 -6.33 -2.00
CA HIS A 96 -0.09 -7.43 -1.83
C HIS A 96 0.20 -8.14 -0.50
N ILE A 97 -0.80 -8.21 0.36
CA ILE A 97 -0.74 -8.87 1.66
C ILE A 97 -1.55 -10.16 1.59
N ASN A 98 -0.92 -11.29 1.92
CA ASN A 98 -1.58 -12.59 2.01
C ASN A 98 -1.68 -12.99 3.49
N PHE A 99 -2.93 -13.08 3.98
CA PHE A 99 -3.27 -13.53 5.33
C PHE A 99 -3.51 -15.03 5.40
#